data_AF-A0A923PXD6-F1
#
_entry.id   AF-A0A923PXD6-F1
#
_cell.length_a   1.000
_cell.length_b   1.000
_cell.length_c   1.000
_cell.angle_alpha   90.00
_cell.angle_beta   90.00
_cell.angle_gamma   90.00
#
_symmetry.space_group_name_H-M   'P 1'
#
loop_
_entity.id
_entity.type
_entity.pdbx_description
1 polymer ?
#
loop_
_entity_poly.entity_id
_entity_poly.type
_entity_poly.pdbx_seq_one_letter_code
_entity_poly.pdbx_strand_id
1 'polypeptide(L)'
;MRMINNYFWGGLLVIGICSPGARAEQKGRDAGVIYAELCANCHGQKLEGGKGGGLIDRAWKHGSDEAGVTRSIHDGIVAAGMPAFAQAISDAETTALVAFIRESATRKTEKVPTTDLPLPEGVQSSEEQAYRIETVAEGLDVPWSMCFLPDGRMLVTERSGRLRMIENGKLRPEVIGGLPAIVVKDEAGLMSVVAHPDYAANGWIYLSFCEPGAEGTAMTKIVRARLRDWRLTDQETIFSLPRGKYQKGYVLFGGRLVFSEDYLFFSVGVRGLEDKVTASAQDLTVATGKIHRLFADGKIPIDNPFVGRPGAVASIWALGVRNPQGLARDPRDGALWETEHGPRGGDELNRIEGGKNYGWPLVTLGMNYDGTPIADKTEAPGLVSPITHWTPSIAVSEIEFYAGEKFPRWRHQLFVGSLATQKFLRLVIEDGRITHTEEVFKNHGRVRDIKTGRDGFIYVALELIGKPGKIVRLVPGEPGERPGGR
;
A
#
# COMPACT_ATOMS: atom_id res chain seq x y z
N MET A 1 3.18 39.69 87.28
CA MET A 1 2.13 38.97 88.00
C MET A 1 1.15 38.41 86.96
N ARG A 2 1.11 37.08 86.83
CA ARG A 2 0.14 36.21 86.09
C ARG A 2 -0.02 36.33 84.55
N MET A 3 0.50 35.27 83.91
CA MET A 3 0.06 34.48 82.73
C MET A 3 -1.26 34.85 82.02
N ILE A 4 -1.27 34.75 80.68
CA ILE A 4 -1.88 33.61 79.93
C ILE A 4 -1.38 33.60 78.47
N ASN A 5 -1.10 32.38 78.01
CA ASN A 5 -0.68 31.91 76.70
C ASN A 5 -1.81 32.03 75.66
N ASN A 6 -1.49 32.25 74.38
CA ASN A 6 -2.16 31.55 73.28
C ASN A 6 -1.34 31.62 72.00
N TYR A 7 -0.89 30.44 71.55
CA TYR A 7 -0.28 30.18 70.26
C TYR A 7 -1.38 30.06 69.20
N PHE A 8 -1.26 30.76 68.08
CA PHE A 8 -1.98 30.45 66.84
C PHE A 8 -0.97 30.09 65.75
N TRP A 9 -0.95 28.80 65.40
CA TRP A 9 -0.31 28.27 64.20
C TRP A 9 -1.28 28.42 63.02
N GLY A 10 -0.97 29.30 62.07
CA GLY A 10 -1.67 29.38 60.78
C GLY A 10 -0.94 28.54 59.75
N GLY A 11 -1.43 27.33 59.47
CA GLY A 11 -0.92 26.47 58.42
C GLY A 11 -1.26 27.00 57.02
N LEU A 12 -0.27 27.10 56.15
CA LEU A 12 -0.46 27.27 54.71
C LEU A 12 -1.04 25.97 54.13
N LEU A 13 -2.30 26.02 53.68
CA LEU A 13 -2.91 24.98 52.88
C LEU A 13 -2.45 25.16 51.42
N VAL A 14 -1.37 24.46 51.03
CA VAL A 14 -0.98 24.35 49.62
C VAL A 14 -1.93 23.36 48.97
N ILE A 15 -2.96 23.88 48.28
CA ILE A 15 -3.82 23.08 47.41
C ILE A 15 -2.99 22.72 46.18
N GLY A 16 -2.33 21.56 46.24
CA GLY A 16 -1.71 20.94 45.08
C GLY A 16 -2.80 20.55 44.09
N ILE A 17 -2.94 21.32 43.02
CA ILE A 17 -3.69 20.89 41.84
C ILE A 17 -2.87 19.78 41.19
N CYS A 18 -3.19 18.53 41.54
CA CYS A 18 -2.77 17.38 40.77
C CYS A 18 -3.43 17.47 39.40
N SER A 19 -2.73 18.05 38.43
CA SER A 19 -2.97 17.74 37.03
C SER A 19 -2.89 16.21 36.89
N PRO A 20 -3.87 15.53 36.25
CA PRO A 20 -3.68 14.14 35.89
C PRO A 20 -2.47 14.13 34.96
N GLY A 21 -1.35 13.56 35.42
CA GLY A 21 -0.23 13.29 34.55
C GLY A 21 -0.77 12.49 33.38
N ALA A 22 -0.56 12.99 32.16
CA ALA A 22 -0.80 12.20 30.95
C ALA A 22 -0.08 10.87 31.16
N ARG A 23 -0.84 9.81 31.38
CA ARG A 23 -0.31 8.46 31.47
C ARG A 23 0.33 8.25 30.10
N ALA A 24 1.66 8.14 30.05
CA ALA A 24 2.31 7.69 28.83
C ALA A 24 1.63 6.38 28.45
N GLU A 25 0.92 6.39 27.32
CA GLU A 25 0.20 5.23 26.83
C GLU A 25 1.24 4.10 26.74
N GLN A 26 1.07 3.09 27.57
CA GLN A 26 2.08 2.06 27.72
C GLN A 26 2.06 1.27 26.41
N LYS A 27 3.10 1.44 25.59
CA LYS A 27 3.27 0.70 24.33
C LYS A 27 3.01 -0.77 24.63
N GLY A 28 2.01 -1.37 23.98
CA GLY A 28 1.61 -2.76 24.23
C GLY A 28 2.79 -3.71 24.04
N ARG A 29 2.73 -4.91 24.63
CA ARG A 29 3.84 -5.87 24.56
C ARG A 29 4.03 -6.43 23.15
N ASP A 30 5.25 -6.89 22.88
CA ASP A 30 5.59 -7.62 21.66
C ASP A 30 4.78 -8.92 21.55
N ALA A 31 4.12 -9.13 20.40
CA ALA A 31 3.27 -10.28 20.14
C ALA A 31 4.00 -11.64 20.21
N GLY A 32 5.27 -11.71 19.81
CA GLY A 32 6.10 -12.89 19.94
C GLY A 32 6.47 -13.21 21.39
N VAL A 33 6.69 -12.19 22.23
CA VAL A 33 6.88 -12.36 23.67
C VAL A 33 5.59 -12.87 24.31
N ILE A 34 4.45 -12.26 24.01
CA ILE A 34 3.13 -12.74 24.48
C ILE A 34 2.92 -14.20 24.06
N TYR A 35 3.22 -14.55 22.80
CA TYR A 35 3.11 -15.93 22.32
C TYR A 35 3.97 -16.90 23.15
N ALA A 36 5.24 -16.54 23.39
CA ALA A 36 6.17 -17.36 24.15
C ALA A 36 5.70 -17.58 25.60
N GLU A 37 5.13 -16.55 26.23
CA GLU A 37 4.65 -16.60 27.62
C GLU A 37 3.34 -17.37 27.77
N LEU A 38 2.37 -17.12 26.88
CA LEU A 38 0.98 -17.56 27.07
C LEU A 38 0.58 -18.77 26.21
N CYS A 39 1.18 -18.95 25.03
CA CYS A 39 0.69 -19.90 24.03
C CYS A 39 1.67 -21.06 23.77
N ALA A 40 2.97 -20.80 23.81
CA ALA A 40 4.00 -21.74 23.35
C ALA A 40 4.06 -23.07 24.15
N ASN A 41 3.64 -23.06 25.42
CA ASN A 41 3.57 -24.28 26.22
C ASN A 41 2.55 -25.30 25.71
N CYS A 42 1.50 -24.84 25.02
CA CYS A 42 0.50 -25.71 24.41
C CYS A 42 0.74 -25.90 22.91
N HIS A 43 1.12 -24.84 22.20
CA HIS A 43 1.22 -24.81 20.74
C HIS A 43 2.65 -24.95 20.20
N GLY A 44 3.64 -25.19 21.06
CA GLY A 44 5.04 -25.31 20.66
C GLY A 44 5.74 -23.96 20.47
N GLN A 45 7.06 -23.92 20.64
CA GLN A 45 7.85 -22.68 20.54
C GLN A 45 7.87 -22.09 19.13
N LYS A 46 7.64 -22.91 18.11
CA LYS A 46 7.58 -22.56 16.69
C LYS A 46 6.18 -22.80 16.11
N LEU A 47 5.15 -22.78 16.97
CA LEU A 47 3.75 -22.96 16.62
C LEU A 47 3.41 -24.36 16.08
N GLU A 48 4.32 -25.32 16.21
CA GLU A 48 4.26 -26.66 15.62
C GLU A 48 3.28 -27.63 16.30
N GLY A 49 2.67 -27.21 17.40
CA GLY A 49 1.76 -28.02 18.20
C GLY A 49 2.46 -28.69 19.39
N GLY A 50 1.66 -29.36 20.21
CA GLY A 50 2.09 -30.00 21.43
C GLY A 50 0.89 -30.58 22.17
N LYS A 51 0.57 -30.04 23.35
CA LYS A 51 -0.69 -30.35 24.04
C LYS A 51 -1.91 -29.81 23.28
N GLY A 52 -1.75 -28.66 22.62
CA GLY A 52 -2.70 -28.10 21.66
C GLY A 52 -2.32 -28.45 20.22
N GLY A 53 -3.24 -28.18 19.29
CA GLY A 53 -2.96 -28.31 17.86
C GLY A 53 -1.90 -27.32 17.37
N GLY A 54 -1.25 -27.62 16.25
CA GLY A 54 -0.38 -26.66 15.58
C GLY A 54 -1.16 -25.44 15.09
N LEU A 55 -0.50 -24.28 15.03
CA LEU A 55 -1.10 -23.03 14.53
C LEU A 55 -0.59 -22.65 13.13
N ILE A 56 0.27 -23.49 12.56
CA ILE A 56 1.00 -23.26 11.30
C ILE A 56 0.47 -24.08 10.12
N ASP A 57 -0.16 -25.21 10.40
CA ASP A 57 -0.68 -26.17 9.41
C ASP A 57 -2.09 -25.79 8.92
N ARG A 58 -2.65 -24.73 9.51
CA ARG A 58 -3.98 -24.16 9.23
C ARG A 58 -5.15 -25.14 9.36
N ALA A 59 -4.97 -26.24 10.10
CA ALA A 59 -6.04 -27.19 10.43
C ALA A 59 -6.83 -26.74 11.68
N TRP A 60 -7.43 -25.54 11.61
CA TRP A 60 -8.12 -24.92 12.74
C TRP A 60 -9.49 -25.56 13.00
N LYS A 61 -9.79 -25.89 14.27
CA LYS A 61 -11.05 -26.51 14.68
C LYS A 61 -12.13 -25.53 15.15
N HIS A 62 -11.75 -24.29 15.51
CA HIS A 62 -12.62 -23.31 16.17
C HIS A 62 -12.70 -21.98 15.40
N GLY A 63 -12.62 -22.06 14.07
CA GLY A 63 -12.54 -20.90 13.18
C GLY A 63 -11.10 -20.66 12.70
N SER A 64 -10.95 -20.43 11.39
CA SER A 64 -9.66 -20.15 10.74
C SER A 64 -9.54 -18.70 10.27
N ASP A 65 -10.63 -17.93 10.34
CA ASP A 65 -10.68 -16.51 10.05
C ASP A 65 -10.19 -15.68 11.25
N GLU A 66 -9.91 -14.40 11.02
CA GLU A 66 -9.30 -13.54 12.04
C GLU A 66 -10.21 -13.43 13.27
N ALA A 67 -11.50 -13.20 13.02
CA ALA A 67 -12.50 -13.12 14.08
C ALA A 67 -12.60 -14.43 14.89
N GLY A 68 -12.51 -15.60 14.25
CA GLY A 68 -12.51 -16.89 14.95
C GLY A 68 -11.29 -17.12 15.82
N VAL A 69 -10.09 -16.76 15.33
CA VAL A 69 -8.86 -16.84 16.13
C VAL A 69 -8.88 -15.84 17.28
N THR A 70 -9.30 -14.59 17.03
CA THR A 70 -9.47 -13.56 18.07
C THR A 70 -10.44 -14.02 19.15
N ARG A 71 -11.62 -14.53 18.79
CA ARG A 71 -12.57 -15.08 19.76
C ARG A 71 -11.98 -16.25 20.55
N SER A 72 -11.27 -17.16 19.89
CA SER A 72 -10.63 -18.30 20.55
C SER A 72 -9.60 -17.85 21.60
N ILE A 73 -8.82 -16.80 21.31
CA ILE A 73 -7.85 -16.24 22.26
C ILE A 73 -8.58 -15.48 23.37
N HIS A 74 -9.52 -14.61 23.02
CA HIS A 74 -10.23 -13.76 23.97
C HIS A 74 -11.05 -14.60 24.97
N ASP A 75 -11.92 -15.47 24.46
CA ASP A 75 -12.90 -16.24 25.26
C ASP A 75 -12.36 -17.59 25.74
N GLY A 76 -11.26 -18.07 25.16
CA GLY A 76 -10.74 -19.40 25.39
C GLY A 76 -11.60 -20.50 24.77
N ILE A 77 -11.14 -21.74 24.89
CA ILE A 77 -11.87 -22.94 24.49
C ILE A 77 -11.83 -23.91 25.68
N VAL A 78 -12.70 -23.64 26.66
CA VAL A 78 -12.70 -24.34 27.96
C VAL A 78 -12.80 -25.86 27.79
N ALA A 79 -13.65 -26.34 26.87
CA ALA A 79 -13.81 -27.76 26.57
C ALA A 79 -12.53 -28.43 26.02
N ALA A 80 -11.62 -27.64 25.42
CA ALA A 80 -10.33 -28.09 24.92
C ALA A 80 -9.17 -27.76 25.89
N GLY A 81 -9.46 -27.25 27.09
CA GLY A 81 -8.45 -26.87 28.09
C GLY A 81 -7.69 -25.58 27.76
N MET A 82 -8.18 -24.75 26.83
CA MET A 82 -7.62 -23.43 26.53
C MET A 82 -8.34 -22.37 27.37
N PRO A 83 -7.64 -21.67 28.30
CA PRO A 83 -8.27 -20.62 29.10
C PRO A 83 -8.55 -19.36 28.25
N ALA A 84 -9.41 -18.48 28.77
CA ALA A 84 -9.64 -17.16 28.22
C ALA A 84 -8.45 -16.24 28.51
N PHE A 85 -8.02 -15.44 27.53
CA PHE A 85 -6.91 -14.49 27.69
C PHE A 85 -7.34 -13.02 27.73
N ALA A 86 -8.64 -12.72 27.63
CA ALA A 86 -9.19 -11.35 27.67
C ALA A 86 -8.76 -10.50 28.88
N GLN A 87 -8.42 -11.14 30.01
CA GLN A 87 -7.94 -10.44 31.22
C GLN A 87 -6.41 -10.32 31.28
N ALA A 88 -5.69 -11.05 30.43
CA ALA A 88 -4.22 -11.15 30.44
C ALA A 88 -3.56 -10.29 29.36
N ILE A 89 -4.27 -10.00 28.26
CA ILE A 89 -3.79 -9.18 27.14
C ILE A 89 -4.91 -8.22 26.70
N SER A 90 -4.54 -7.04 26.21
CA SER A 90 -5.48 -6.07 25.65
C SER A 90 -6.00 -6.48 24.26
N ASP A 91 -7.04 -5.82 23.75
CA ASP A 91 -7.54 -6.03 22.38
C ASP A 91 -6.47 -5.70 21.33
N ALA A 92 -5.67 -4.65 21.59
CA ALA A 92 -4.53 -4.26 20.78
C ALA A 92 -3.48 -5.39 20.70
N GLU A 93 -3.09 -5.92 21.86
CA GLU A 93 -2.15 -7.04 21.98
C GLU A 93 -2.71 -8.32 21.35
N THR A 94 -4.01 -8.57 21.47
CA THR A 94 -4.69 -9.71 20.83
C THR A 94 -4.60 -9.61 19.31
N THR A 95 -4.88 -8.44 18.75
CA THR A 95 -4.78 -8.18 17.30
C THR A 95 -3.36 -8.41 16.80
N ALA A 96 -2.35 -7.87 17.50
CA ALA A 96 -0.94 -8.09 17.17
C ALA A 96 -0.54 -9.58 17.27
N LEU A 97 -1.04 -10.30 18.28
CA LEU A 97 -0.80 -11.73 18.45
C LEU A 97 -1.41 -12.56 17.31
N VAL A 98 -2.63 -12.24 16.87
CA VAL A 98 -3.26 -12.90 15.73
C VAL A 98 -2.45 -12.65 14.45
N ALA A 99 -2.01 -11.41 14.21
CA ALA A 99 -1.13 -11.07 13.09
C ALA A 99 0.18 -11.86 13.13
N PHE A 100 0.82 -11.96 14.31
CA PHE A 100 2.04 -12.74 14.52
C PHE A 100 1.86 -14.23 14.21
N ILE A 101 0.75 -14.84 14.65
CA ILE A 101 0.44 -16.24 14.39
C ILE A 101 0.23 -16.48 12.88
N ARG A 102 -0.53 -15.61 12.21
CA ARG A 102 -0.77 -15.69 10.76
C ARG A 102 0.50 -15.53 9.95
N GLU A 103 1.36 -14.59 10.33
CA GLU A 103 2.65 -14.39 9.70
C GLU A 103 3.53 -15.63 9.86
N SER A 104 3.61 -16.19 11.07
CA SER A 104 4.40 -17.37 11.37
C SER A 104 3.94 -18.60 10.58
N ALA A 105 2.63 -18.81 10.48
CA ALA A 105 2.04 -19.86 9.64
C ALA A 105 2.44 -19.68 8.16
N THR A 106 2.25 -18.46 7.64
CA THR A 106 2.55 -18.14 6.24
C THR A 106 4.04 -18.30 5.92
N ARG A 107 4.95 -17.84 6.76
CA ARG A 107 6.40 -18.00 6.57
C ARG A 107 6.83 -19.47 6.48
N LYS A 108 6.10 -20.38 7.13
CA LYS A 108 6.40 -21.82 7.07
C LYS A 108 5.91 -22.45 5.76
N THR A 109 4.73 -22.06 5.29
CA THR A 109 4.07 -22.67 4.12
C THR A 109 4.45 -22.01 2.80
N GLU A 110 4.66 -20.69 2.80
CA GLU A 110 5.01 -19.89 1.64
C GLU A 110 6.46 -19.41 1.74
N LYS A 111 7.37 -20.13 1.08
CA LYS A 111 8.76 -19.68 0.90
C LYS A 111 8.86 -18.84 -0.36
N VAL A 112 9.11 -17.54 -0.20
CA VAL A 112 9.49 -16.67 -1.32
C VAL A 112 10.94 -16.99 -1.69
N PRO A 113 11.24 -17.32 -2.96
CA PRO A 113 12.61 -17.55 -3.39
C PRO A 113 13.52 -16.35 -3.14
N THR A 114 14.77 -16.60 -2.76
CA THR A 114 15.80 -15.55 -2.64
C THR A 114 16.32 -15.06 -3.98
N THR A 115 15.93 -15.73 -5.07
CA THR A 115 16.24 -15.41 -6.45
C THR A 115 15.02 -15.64 -7.32
N ASP A 116 14.78 -14.78 -8.30
CA ASP A 116 13.63 -14.92 -9.19
C ASP A 116 13.79 -16.14 -10.11
N LEU A 117 12.69 -16.89 -10.29
CA LEU A 117 12.60 -17.97 -11.25
C LEU A 117 12.56 -17.41 -12.68
N PRO A 118 13.13 -18.12 -13.66
CA PRO A 118 12.98 -17.73 -15.07
C PRO A 118 11.50 -17.68 -15.44
N LEU A 119 11.15 -16.80 -16.38
CA LEU A 119 9.79 -16.77 -16.93
C LEU A 119 9.44 -18.15 -17.53
N PRO A 120 8.20 -18.62 -17.37
CA PRO A 120 7.81 -19.91 -17.90
C PRO A 120 7.73 -19.84 -19.42
N GLU A 121 8.25 -20.87 -20.09
CA GLU A 121 8.20 -20.99 -21.55
C GLU A 121 6.86 -21.58 -21.99
N GLY A 122 6.37 -21.15 -23.16
CA GLY A 122 5.13 -21.67 -23.76
C GLY A 122 3.85 -21.26 -23.02
N VAL A 123 2.79 -22.01 -23.27
CA VAL A 123 1.44 -21.73 -22.74
C VAL A 123 1.30 -22.10 -21.28
N GLN A 124 0.83 -21.12 -20.52
CA GLN A 124 0.41 -21.20 -19.13
C GLN A 124 -1.12 -21.25 -19.07
N SER A 125 -1.66 -21.76 -17.97
CA SER A 125 -3.10 -21.76 -17.71
C SER A 125 -3.38 -20.94 -16.46
N SER A 126 -4.33 -20.02 -16.57
CA SER A 126 -5.12 -19.54 -15.44
C SER A 126 -6.39 -20.40 -15.33
N GLU A 127 -7.15 -20.21 -14.26
CA GLU A 127 -8.48 -20.79 -14.07
C GLU A 127 -9.46 -20.34 -15.17
N GLU A 128 -9.31 -19.09 -15.63
CA GLU A 128 -10.19 -18.53 -16.64
C GLU A 128 -9.66 -18.72 -18.05
N GLN A 129 -8.36 -18.74 -18.35
CA GLN A 129 -7.87 -18.89 -19.73
C GLN A 129 -6.39 -19.20 -19.86
N ALA A 130 -5.98 -19.62 -21.05
CA ALA A 130 -4.59 -19.83 -21.41
C ALA A 130 -3.89 -18.52 -21.80
N TYR A 131 -2.62 -18.39 -21.43
CA TYR A 131 -1.80 -17.22 -21.77
C TYR A 131 -0.33 -17.61 -21.94
N ARG A 132 0.47 -16.76 -22.58
CA ARG A 132 1.93 -16.82 -22.58
C ARG A 132 2.50 -15.54 -21.99
N ILE A 133 3.69 -15.62 -21.41
CA ILE A 133 4.42 -14.43 -20.94
C ILE A 133 5.55 -14.14 -21.93
N GLU A 134 5.53 -12.94 -22.51
CA GLU A 134 6.54 -12.48 -23.45
C GLU A 134 7.33 -11.32 -22.87
N THR A 135 8.66 -11.38 -22.97
CA THR A 135 9.52 -10.25 -22.61
C THR A 135 9.37 -9.13 -23.63
N VAL A 136 9.09 -7.92 -23.15
CA VAL A 136 9.00 -6.70 -23.96
C VAL A 136 10.30 -5.90 -23.88
N ALA A 137 10.87 -5.76 -22.69
CA ALA A 137 12.10 -5.01 -22.48
C ALA A 137 12.86 -5.51 -21.26
N GLU A 138 14.18 -5.44 -21.32
CA GLU A 138 15.09 -5.79 -20.23
C GLU A 138 16.12 -4.69 -20.02
N GLY A 139 16.91 -4.76 -18.95
CA GLY A 139 17.95 -3.78 -18.66
C GLY A 139 17.42 -2.48 -18.04
N LEU A 140 16.20 -2.52 -17.50
CA LEU A 140 15.67 -1.47 -16.64
C LEU A 140 16.31 -1.64 -15.25
N ASP A 141 16.49 -0.58 -14.48
CA ASP A 141 16.92 -0.68 -13.09
C ASP A 141 15.76 -1.14 -12.22
N VAL A 142 15.03 -0.22 -11.57
CA VAL A 142 13.76 -0.53 -10.90
C VAL A 142 12.63 0.17 -11.65
N PRO A 143 11.95 -0.49 -12.61
CA PRO A 143 10.84 0.12 -13.34
C PRO A 143 9.67 0.36 -12.39
N TRP A 144 9.19 1.59 -12.26
CA TRP A 144 8.21 2.00 -11.25
C TRP A 144 6.79 2.22 -11.80
N SER A 145 6.67 2.87 -12.96
CA SER A 145 5.40 3.12 -13.64
C SER A 145 5.55 3.10 -15.17
N MET A 146 4.56 2.53 -15.85
CA MET A 146 4.43 2.45 -17.29
C MET A 146 3.29 3.35 -17.77
N CYS A 147 3.48 4.01 -18.91
CA CYS A 147 2.44 4.81 -19.56
C CYS A 147 2.49 4.67 -21.08
N PHE A 148 1.41 4.15 -21.68
CA PHE A 148 1.26 4.10 -23.13
C PHE A 148 0.85 5.46 -23.70
N LEU A 149 1.62 5.93 -24.69
CA LEU A 149 1.26 7.07 -25.50
C LEU A 149 0.32 6.64 -26.66
N PRO A 150 -0.48 7.56 -27.23
CA PRO A 150 -1.39 7.25 -28.33
C PRO A 150 -0.73 6.69 -29.59
N ASP A 151 0.55 6.99 -29.81
CA ASP A 151 1.33 6.50 -30.95
C ASP A 151 1.97 5.11 -30.72
N GLY A 152 1.65 4.45 -29.61
CA GLY A 152 2.13 3.11 -29.28
C GLY A 152 3.47 3.07 -28.56
N ARG A 153 4.14 4.21 -28.38
CA ARG A 153 5.32 4.30 -27.51
C ARG A 153 4.91 4.11 -26.05
N MET A 154 5.81 3.57 -25.24
CA MET A 154 5.61 3.38 -23.81
C MET A 154 6.69 4.10 -23.01
N LEU A 155 6.27 5.04 -22.17
CA LEU A 155 7.13 5.66 -21.18
C LEU A 155 7.27 4.74 -19.97
N VAL A 156 8.47 4.68 -19.41
CA VAL A 156 8.76 3.92 -18.18
C VAL A 156 9.59 4.79 -17.25
N THR A 157 9.10 5.01 -16.04
CA THR A 157 9.92 5.61 -14.98
C THR A 157 10.75 4.52 -14.30
N GLU A 158 12.01 4.84 -14.00
CA GLU A 158 12.87 4.04 -13.16
C GLU A 158 13.08 4.78 -11.84
N ARG A 159 12.92 4.08 -10.70
CA ARG A 159 13.06 4.68 -9.36
C ARG A 159 14.40 5.40 -9.18
N SER A 160 15.44 4.97 -9.90
CA SER A 160 16.75 5.65 -9.98
C SER A 160 16.75 7.05 -10.60
N GLY A 161 15.59 7.64 -10.91
CA GLY A 161 15.49 9.01 -11.40
C GLY A 161 15.64 9.10 -12.92
N ARG A 162 15.28 8.04 -13.66
CA ARG A 162 15.41 7.98 -15.11
C ARG A 162 14.05 7.78 -15.76
N LEU A 163 13.78 8.54 -16.82
CA LEU A 163 12.61 8.33 -17.69
C LEU A 163 13.08 7.66 -18.98
N ARG A 164 12.51 6.51 -19.29
CA ARG A 164 12.88 5.64 -20.41
C ARG A 164 11.74 5.55 -21.41
N MET A 165 12.07 5.17 -22.63
CA MET A 165 11.11 4.90 -23.69
C MET A 165 11.29 3.47 -24.20
N ILE A 166 10.18 2.78 -24.38
CA ILE A 166 10.08 1.57 -25.17
C ILE A 166 9.31 1.90 -26.43
N GLU A 167 9.87 1.52 -27.57
CA GLU A 167 9.30 1.78 -28.89
C GLU A 167 9.48 0.51 -29.72
N ASN A 168 8.43 0.07 -30.41
CA ASN A 168 8.43 -1.16 -31.20
C ASN A 168 8.91 -2.40 -30.42
N GLY A 169 8.53 -2.48 -29.14
CA GLY A 169 8.91 -3.58 -28.25
C GLY A 169 10.39 -3.63 -27.92
N LYS A 170 11.11 -2.50 -27.97
CA LYS A 170 12.52 -2.41 -27.58
C LYS A 170 12.79 -1.21 -26.68
N LEU A 171 13.58 -1.42 -25.65
CA LEU A 171 14.10 -0.34 -24.80
C LEU A 171 15.08 0.51 -25.61
N ARG A 172 14.84 1.81 -25.62
CA ARG A 172 15.72 2.78 -26.27
C ARG A 172 16.96 3.01 -25.40
N PRO A 173 18.16 3.12 -26.02
CA PRO A 173 19.40 3.36 -25.28
C PRO A 173 19.40 4.75 -24.64
N GLU A 174 18.74 5.73 -25.25
CA GLU A 174 18.65 7.09 -24.75
C GLU A 174 17.76 7.18 -23.49
N VAL A 175 18.21 7.95 -22.50
CA VAL A 175 17.40 8.36 -21.36
C VAL A 175 16.76 9.70 -21.69
N ILE A 176 15.47 9.86 -21.41
CA ILE A 176 14.76 11.12 -21.63
C ILE A 176 15.28 12.17 -20.64
N GLY A 177 15.78 13.28 -21.18
CA GLY A 177 16.37 14.36 -20.41
C GLY A 177 15.34 15.37 -19.88
N GLY A 178 15.80 16.30 -19.06
CA GLY A 178 14.99 17.43 -18.60
C GLY A 178 14.15 17.14 -17.35
N LEU A 179 14.36 16.01 -16.67
CA LEU A 179 13.74 15.76 -15.38
C LEU A 179 14.19 16.80 -14.32
N PRO A 180 13.32 17.17 -13.37
CA PRO A 180 13.70 17.95 -12.18
C PRO A 180 14.71 17.22 -11.29
N ALA A 181 15.20 17.91 -10.26
CA ALA A 181 16.01 17.28 -9.22
C ALA A 181 15.18 16.26 -8.42
N ILE A 182 15.72 15.05 -8.27
CA ILE A 182 15.03 13.90 -7.66
C ILE A 182 15.96 13.27 -6.62
N VAL A 183 15.41 12.97 -5.44
CA VAL A 183 16.09 12.13 -4.45
C VAL A 183 15.95 10.67 -4.84
N VAL A 184 17.07 9.94 -4.85
CA VAL A 184 17.11 8.49 -5.06
C VAL A 184 17.70 7.85 -3.82
N LYS A 185 16.84 7.39 -2.91
CA LYS A 185 17.24 6.75 -1.65
C LYS A 185 16.07 6.00 -1.03
N ASP A 186 16.30 4.82 -0.49
CA ASP A 186 15.28 3.97 0.14
C ASP A 186 14.06 3.78 -0.78
N GLU A 187 12.89 4.35 -0.48
CA GLU A 187 11.71 4.32 -1.37
C GLU A 187 11.65 5.51 -2.34
N ALA A 188 12.43 6.56 -2.11
CA ALA A 188 12.42 7.77 -2.92
C ALA A 188 12.96 7.54 -4.34
N GLY A 189 12.37 8.24 -5.30
CA GLY A 189 12.77 8.18 -6.70
C GLY A 189 11.88 8.98 -7.65
N LEU A 190 12.00 8.65 -8.93
CA LEU A 190 10.99 8.97 -9.93
C LEU A 190 9.88 7.91 -9.85
N MET A 191 8.65 8.36 -9.65
CA MET A 191 7.52 7.51 -9.29
C MET A 191 6.60 7.34 -10.51
N SER A 192 5.39 7.90 -10.50
CA SER A 192 4.43 7.71 -11.61
C SER A 192 4.77 8.50 -12.86
N VAL A 193 4.35 7.94 -13.99
CA VAL A 193 4.11 8.68 -15.23
C VAL A 193 2.71 8.36 -15.74
N VAL A 194 1.93 9.36 -16.11
CA VAL A 194 0.65 9.19 -16.83
C VAL A 194 0.53 10.24 -17.93
N ALA A 195 -0.09 9.87 -19.05
CA ALA A 195 -0.44 10.82 -20.10
C ALA A 195 -1.79 11.47 -19.79
N HIS A 196 -1.96 12.72 -20.19
CA HIS A 196 -3.28 13.35 -20.21
C HIS A 196 -4.25 12.52 -21.07
N PRO A 197 -5.55 12.43 -20.73
CA PRO A 197 -6.54 11.77 -21.58
C PRO A 197 -6.51 12.27 -23.04
N ASP A 198 -6.48 13.59 -23.23
CA ASP A 198 -6.29 14.26 -24.53
C ASP A 198 -4.82 14.45 -24.98
N TYR A 199 -3.92 13.53 -24.64
CA TYR A 199 -2.49 13.66 -24.98
C TYR A 199 -2.26 13.93 -26.48
N ALA A 200 -3.05 13.32 -27.36
CA ALA A 200 -2.91 13.51 -28.81
C ALA A 200 -3.11 14.98 -29.24
N ALA A 201 -3.90 15.75 -28.49
CA ALA A 201 -4.14 17.16 -28.76
C ALA A 201 -3.14 18.08 -28.04
N ASN A 202 -2.79 17.76 -26.78
CA ASN A 202 -2.08 18.71 -25.92
C ASN A 202 -0.63 18.31 -25.56
N GLY A 203 -0.25 17.04 -25.74
CA GLY A 203 1.08 16.50 -25.49
C GLY A 203 1.51 16.41 -24.02
N TRP A 204 0.59 16.56 -23.07
CA TRP A 204 0.92 16.61 -21.64
C TRP A 204 1.12 15.23 -21.02
N ILE A 205 2.28 15.00 -20.41
CA ILE A 205 2.48 13.92 -19.42
C ILE A 205 2.61 14.51 -18.02
N TYR A 206 2.26 13.71 -17.01
CA TYR A 206 2.33 14.04 -15.59
C TYR A 206 3.29 13.08 -14.92
N LEU A 207 4.16 13.62 -14.08
CA LEU A 207 5.21 12.88 -13.38
C LEU A 207 5.12 13.19 -11.90
N SER A 208 5.13 12.15 -11.07
CA SER A 208 5.36 12.31 -9.64
C SER A 208 6.77 11.84 -9.29
N PHE A 209 7.41 12.54 -8.35
CA PHE A 209 8.77 12.23 -7.90
C PHE A 209 9.03 12.77 -6.50
N CYS A 210 10.10 12.29 -5.88
CA CYS A 210 10.55 12.73 -4.58
C CYS A 210 11.49 13.94 -4.72
N GLU A 211 10.99 15.15 -4.48
CA GLU A 211 11.79 16.37 -4.57
C GLU A 211 12.71 16.51 -3.33
N PRO A 212 14.01 16.79 -3.51
CA PRO A 212 14.96 16.97 -2.40
C PRO A 212 14.69 18.26 -1.62
N GLY A 213 14.63 18.19 -0.30
CA GLY A 213 14.63 19.34 0.61
C GLY A 213 15.96 19.49 1.36
N ALA A 214 16.01 20.43 2.31
CA ALA A 214 17.18 20.63 3.18
C ALA A 214 17.35 19.48 4.19
N GLU A 215 18.57 19.26 4.68
CA GLU A 215 18.85 18.38 5.83
C GLU A 215 18.27 16.96 5.72
N GLY A 216 18.31 16.38 4.52
CA GLY A 216 17.82 15.03 4.27
C GLY A 216 16.30 14.89 4.35
N THR A 217 15.57 15.99 4.16
CA THR A 217 14.13 15.98 3.92
C THR A 217 13.82 15.79 2.43
N ALA A 218 12.63 15.28 2.13
CA ALA A 218 12.12 15.17 0.77
C ALA A 218 10.59 15.29 0.77
N MET A 219 9.95 15.48 -0.37
CA MET A 219 8.49 15.40 -0.51
C MET A 219 8.03 14.97 -1.89
N THR A 220 6.87 14.30 -1.96
CA THR A 220 6.20 14.00 -3.23
C THR A 220 5.82 15.31 -3.93
N LYS A 221 6.25 15.45 -5.18
CA LYS A 221 5.94 16.58 -6.06
C LYS A 221 5.40 16.06 -7.39
N ILE A 222 4.46 16.80 -7.98
CA ILE A 222 3.88 16.47 -9.28
C ILE A 222 4.10 17.64 -10.22
N VAL A 223 4.59 17.31 -11.41
CA VAL A 223 4.72 18.25 -12.53
C VAL A 223 4.03 17.68 -13.75
N ARG A 224 3.63 18.55 -14.68
CA ARG A 224 3.35 18.17 -16.06
C ARG A 224 4.42 18.72 -16.99
N ALA A 225 4.65 18.03 -18.10
CA ALA A 225 5.63 18.39 -19.11
C ALA A 225 5.18 17.90 -20.49
N ARG A 226 5.77 18.48 -21.54
CA ARG A 226 5.69 17.94 -22.90
C ARG A 226 6.99 17.25 -23.28
N LEU A 227 6.89 16.13 -23.98
CA LEU A 227 8.06 15.43 -24.52
C LEU A 227 8.36 15.92 -25.94
N ARG A 228 9.53 16.56 -26.13
CA ARG A 228 10.04 17.01 -27.44
C ARG A 228 11.51 16.63 -27.54
N ASP A 229 11.92 16.04 -28.67
CA ASP A 229 13.32 15.69 -28.94
C ASP A 229 14.02 14.96 -27.77
N TRP A 230 13.36 13.94 -27.22
CA TRP A 230 13.88 13.13 -26.10
C TRP A 230 14.11 13.93 -24.81
N ARG A 231 13.39 15.03 -24.62
CA ARG A 231 13.51 15.89 -23.46
C ARG A 231 12.16 16.42 -22.98
N LEU A 232 12.02 16.58 -21.66
CA LEU A 232 10.89 17.26 -21.06
C LEU A 232 11.01 18.78 -21.23
N THR A 233 9.96 19.38 -21.76
CA THR A 233 9.80 20.81 -22.07
C THR A 233 8.49 21.33 -21.50
N ASP A 234 8.30 22.65 -21.50
CA ASP A 234 7.06 23.32 -21.05
C ASP A 234 6.62 22.87 -19.64
N GLN A 235 7.53 22.78 -18.67
CA GLN A 235 7.23 22.17 -17.37
C GLN A 235 6.39 23.07 -16.46
N GLU A 236 5.37 22.51 -15.85
CA GLU A 236 4.49 23.21 -14.90
C GLU A 236 4.30 22.37 -13.62
N THR A 237 4.32 23.04 -12.46
CA THR A 237 4.06 22.37 -11.18
C THR A 237 2.55 22.21 -10.98
N ILE A 238 2.12 20.96 -10.73
CA ILE A 238 0.72 20.61 -10.49
C ILE A 238 0.44 20.48 -8.99
N PHE A 239 1.39 19.91 -8.25
CA PHE A 239 1.30 19.80 -6.80
C PHE A 239 2.68 19.90 -6.18
N SER A 240 2.81 20.73 -5.15
CA SER A 240 4.00 20.84 -4.31
C SER A 240 3.64 21.38 -2.94
N LEU A 241 4.41 20.99 -1.92
CA LEU A 241 4.31 21.61 -0.59
C LEU A 241 5.36 22.72 -0.43
N PRO A 242 5.13 23.70 0.46
CA PRO A 242 6.20 24.58 0.92
C PRO A 242 7.36 23.77 1.50
N ARG A 243 8.60 24.19 1.25
CA ARG A 243 9.83 23.47 1.69
C ARG A 243 9.86 23.17 3.19
N GLY A 244 9.34 24.08 4.03
CA GLY A 244 9.25 23.88 5.48
C GLY A 244 8.30 22.76 5.93
N LYS A 245 7.49 22.20 5.03
CA LYS A 245 6.62 21.04 5.30
C LYS A 245 7.24 19.70 4.85
N TYR A 246 8.52 19.69 4.45
CA TYR A 246 9.18 18.47 3.96
C TYR A 246 9.58 17.60 5.15
N GLN A 247 9.33 16.30 5.04
CA GLN A 247 9.57 15.35 6.12
C GLN A 247 10.97 14.73 5.97
N LYS A 248 11.62 14.46 7.11
CA LYS A 248 12.89 13.74 7.18
C LYS A 248 12.69 12.27 6.78
N GLY A 249 13.74 11.67 6.23
CA GLY A 249 13.72 10.26 5.81
C GLY A 249 13.07 10.05 4.44
N TYR A 250 13.18 8.83 3.92
CA TYR A 250 12.92 8.52 2.51
C TYR A 250 11.98 7.32 2.33
N VAL A 251 10.93 7.27 3.15
CA VAL A 251 9.89 6.20 3.11
C VAL A 251 8.48 6.79 3.07
N LEU A 252 7.53 5.98 2.60
CA LEU A 252 6.09 6.21 2.62
C LEU A 252 5.61 7.41 1.79
N PHE A 253 6.10 7.53 0.55
CA PHE A 253 5.78 8.67 -0.33
C PHE A 253 4.42 8.57 -1.03
N GLY A 254 3.90 7.36 -1.22
CA GLY A 254 2.90 7.10 -2.24
C GLY A 254 3.36 7.60 -3.61
N GLY A 255 2.55 8.44 -4.24
CA GLY A 255 2.88 9.12 -5.49
C GLY A 255 2.24 8.50 -6.73
N ARG A 256 1.27 7.59 -6.58
CA ARG A 256 0.53 7.07 -7.74
C ARG A 256 -0.34 8.17 -8.35
N LEU A 257 -0.46 8.20 -9.67
CA LEU A 257 -1.29 9.14 -10.43
C LEU A 257 -2.33 8.35 -11.24
N VAL A 258 -3.58 8.82 -11.26
CA VAL A 258 -4.60 8.32 -12.20
C VAL A 258 -5.51 9.45 -12.65
N PHE A 259 -5.87 9.45 -13.93
CA PHE A 259 -6.93 10.31 -14.44
C PHE A 259 -8.27 9.60 -14.32
N SER A 260 -9.28 10.34 -13.84
CA SER A 260 -10.67 9.93 -13.92
C SER A 260 -11.47 11.15 -14.36
N GLU A 261 -12.07 11.05 -15.56
CA GLU A 261 -12.72 12.19 -16.22
C GLU A 261 -11.72 13.36 -16.37
N ASP A 262 -12.10 14.57 -15.96
CA ASP A 262 -11.26 15.78 -16.04
C ASP A 262 -10.31 15.97 -14.84
N TYR A 263 -10.30 15.01 -13.92
CA TYR A 263 -9.58 15.11 -12.65
C TYR A 263 -8.34 14.21 -12.62
N LEU A 264 -7.26 14.77 -12.07
CA LEU A 264 -6.08 14.03 -11.65
C LEU A 264 -6.24 13.66 -10.18
N PHE A 265 -6.27 12.36 -9.91
CA PHE A 265 -6.17 11.81 -8.56
C PHE A 265 -4.75 11.35 -8.28
N PHE A 266 -4.30 11.54 -7.05
CA PHE A 266 -2.98 11.10 -6.65
C PHE A 266 -2.86 10.82 -5.16
N SER A 267 -1.91 9.96 -4.80
CA SER A 267 -1.62 9.63 -3.41
C SER A 267 -0.42 10.39 -2.87
N VAL A 268 -0.50 10.77 -1.59
CA VAL A 268 0.64 11.21 -0.80
C VAL A 268 0.64 10.41 0.50
N GLY A 269 1.64 9.55 0.66
CA GLY A 269 1.77 8.71 1.86
C GLY A 269 2.09 9.53 3.12
N VAL A 270 2.08 8.87 4.27
CA VAL A 270 2.18 9.54 5.58
C VAL A 270 3.59 10.08 5.90
N ARG A 271 4.61 9.66 5.14
CA ARG A 271 5.99 10.17 5.20
C ARG A 271 6.72 10.07 6.55
N GLY A 272 6.57 8.96 7.24
CA GLY A 272 7.40 8.61 8.40
C GLY A 272 6.83 7.46 9.22
N LEU A 273 7.64 6.91 10.11
CA LEU A 273 7.26 5.79 10.99
C LEU A 273 7.06 6.21 12.46
N GLU A 274 7.36 7.47 12.80
CA GLU A 274 7.17 8.00 14.15
C GLU A 274 5.69 8.23 14.44
N ASP A 275 5.22 7.90 15.65
CA ASP A 275 3.79 7.94 16.01
C ASP A 275 3.12 9.30 15.73
N LYS A 276 3.82 10.40 16.00
CA LYS A 276 3.31 11.75 15.71
C LYS A 276 3.15 12.00 14.20
N VAL A 277 4.04 11.43 13.39
CA VAL A 277 3.99 11.54 11.93
C VAL A 277 2.89 10.65 11.38
N THR A 278 2.75 9.41 11.86
CA THR A 278 1.69 8.50 11.41
C THR A 278 0.30 9.05 11.74
N ALA A 279 0.12 9.64 12.92
CA ALA A 279 -1.13 10.30 13.33
C ALA A 279 -1.54 11.48 12.41
N SER A 280 -0.59 12.06 11.66
CA SER A 280 -0.87 13.16 10.71
C SER A 280 -1.79 12.75 9.56
N ALA A 281 -1.97 11.44 9.31
CA ALA A 281 -2.94 10.93 8.36
C ALA A 281 -4.39 11.35 8.69
N GLN A 282 -4.68 11.67 9.96
CA GLN A 282 -5.97 12.15 10.44
C GLN A 282 -6.11 13.69 10.45
N ASP A 283 -4.99 14.41 10.29
CA ASP A 283 -4.98 15.87 10.27
C ASP A 283 -5.24 16.38 8.84
N LEU A 284 -6.27 17.21 8.68
CA LEU A 284 -6.64 17.82 7.40
C LEU A 284 -5.79 19.04 7.04
N THR A 285 -5.01 19.59 7.98
CA THR A 285 -4.12 20.75 7.75
C THR A 285 -2.79 20.36 7.07
N VAL A 286 -2.55 19.04 6.94
CA VAL A 286 -1.40 18.45 6.27
C VAL A 286 -1.84 17.62 5.06
N ALA A 287 -0.95 17.50 4.08
CA ALA A 287 -1.22 16.77 2.84
C ALA A 287 -0.77 15.30 2.88
N THR A 288 -0.15 14.84 3.96
CA THR A 288 0.36 13.47 4.09
C THR A 288 -0.71 12.50 4.58
N GLY A 289 -0.64 11.25 4.11
CA GLY A 289 -1.61 10.20 4.42
C GLY A 289 -2.99 10.49 3.81
N LYS A 290 -3.00 10.95 2.55
CA LYS A 290 -4.20 11.41 1.83
C LYS A 290 -4.24 10.89 0.38
N ILE A 291 -5.44 10.79 -0.15
CA ILE A 291 -5.71 10.82 -1.59
C ILE A 291 -6.17 12.24 -1.94
N HIS A 292 -5.65 12.79 -3.03
CA HIS A 292 -5.94 14.13 -3.50
C HIS A 292 -6.65 14.13 -4.85
N ARG A 293 -7.41 15.19 -5.12
CA ARG A 293 -8.08 15.46 -6.41
C ARG A 293 -7.81 16.89 -6.85
N LEU A 294 -7.28 17.05 -8.07
CA LEU A 294 -7.05 18.32 -8.74
C LEU A 294 -7.60 18.26 -10.18
N PHE A 295 -7.82 19.41 -10.80
CA PHE A 295 -7.92 19.49 -12.26
C PHE A 295 -6.55 19.20 -12.90
N ALA A 296 -6.55 18.86 -14.19
CA ALA A 296 -5.33 18.62 -14.96
C ALA A 296 -4.33 19.80 -14.94
N ASP A 297 -4.77 21.04 -14.73
CA ASP A 297 -3.89 22.21 -14.59
C ASP A 297 -3.47 22.52 -13.14
N GLY A 298 -3.81 21.65 -12.19
CA GLY A 298 -3.48 21.80 -10.77
C GLY A 298 -4.44 22.69 -9.99
N LYS A 299 -5.50 23.25 -10.61
CA LYS A 299 -6.54 23.98 -9.89
C LYS A 299 -7.34 23.05 -8.98
N ILE A 300 -7.85 23.63 -7.90
CA ILE A 300 -8.67 22.94 -6.91
C ILE A 300 -10.14 22.91 -7.38
N PRO A 301 -10.77 21.73 -7.51
CA PRO A 301 -12.21 21.63 -7.71
C PRO A 301 -12.98 22.20 -6.51
N ILE A 302 -13.96 23.07 -6.75
CA ILE A 302 -14.73 23.74 -5.69
C ILE A 302 -15.61 22.78 -4.89
N ASP A 303 -15.93 21.62 -5.46
CA ASP A 303 -16.71 20.53 -4.89
C ASP A 303 -15.82 19.51 -4.16
N ASN A 304 -14.51 19.77 -3.99
CA ASN A 304 -13.68 18.92 -3.13
C ASN A 304 -14.23 18.92 -1.69
N PRO A 305 -14.25 17.76 -1.00
CA PRO A 305 -14.98 17.56 0.25
C PRO A 305 -14.60 18.52 1.40
N PHE A 306 -13.39 19.05 1.37
CA PHE A 306 -12.83 19.86 2.46
C PHE A 306 -12.54 21.31 2.09
N VAL A 307 -12.91 21.79 0.89
CA VAL A 307 -12.63 23.18 0.44
C VAL A 307 -13.23 24.22 1.39
N GLY A 308 -14.43 23.98 1.90
CA GLY A 308 -15.12 24.88 2.82
C GLY A 308 -14.63 24.79 4.28
N ARG A 309 -13.72 23.87 4.61
CA ARG A 309 -13.25 23.67 5.98
C ARG A 309 -12.03 24.55 6.28
N PRO A 310 -12.11 25.51 7.22
CA PRO A 310 -11.00 26.39 7.53
C PRO A 310 -9.72 25.62 7.88
N GLY A 311 -8.61 25.98 7.22
CA GLY A 311 -7.29 25.38 7.44
C GLY A 311 -7.06 24.02 6.79
N ALA A 312 -8.08 23.37 6.22
CA ALA A 312 -7.90 22.12 5.52
C ALA A 312 -7.14 22.30 4.20
N VAL A 313 -6.32 21.31 3.82
CA VAL A 313 -5.71 21.25 2.50
C VAL A 313 -6.81 20.97 1.48
N ALA A 314 -7.10 21.96 0.66
CA ALA A 314 -8.28 21.97 -0.22
C ALA A 314 -8.25 20.88 -1.32
N SER A 315 -7.09 20.31 -1.62
CA SER A 315 -6.96 19.21 -2.58
C SER A 315 -7.32 17.84 -2.02
N ILE A 316 -7.52 17.70 -0.71
CA ILE A 316 -7.82 16.40 -0.09
C ILE A 316 -9.16 15.88 -0.63
N TRP A 317 -9.12 14.65 -1.15
CA TRP A 317 -10.29 13.87 -1.54
C TRP A 317 -10.67 12.87 -0.44
N ALA A 318 -9.69 12.11 0.07
CA ALA A 318 -9.86 11.16 1.16
C ALA A 318 -8.66 11.20 2.13
N LEU A 319 -8.85 10.75 3.37
CA LEU A 319 -7.81 10.74 4.40
C LEU A 319 -7.70 9.39 5.13
N GLY A 320 -6.67 9.26 5.97
CA GLY A 320 -6.49 8.07 6.79
C GLY A 320 -5.91 6.90 6.03
N VAL A 321 -5.06 7.17 5.02
CA VAL A 321 -4.27 6.14 4.31
C VAL A 321 -2.82 6.20 4.77
N ARG A 322 -2.09 5.07 4.78
CA ARG A 322 -0.70 4.98 5.23
C ARG A 322 0.30 5.21 4.10
N ASN A 323 0.37 4.28 3.15
CA ASN A 323 1.32 4.34 2.03
C ASN A 323 0.73 3.73 0.76
N PRO A 324 -0.18 4.45 0.08
CA PRO A 324 -0.77 4.00 -1.17
C PRO A 324 0.26 3.69 -2.24
N GLN A 325 0.26 2.45 -2.73
CA GLN A 325 1.12 1.99 -3.81
C GLN A 325 0.39 1.97 -5.14
N GLY A 326 -0.83 1.41 -5.20
CA GLY A 326 -1.64 1.31 -6.41
C GLY A 326 -2.83 2.26 -6.38
N LEU A 327 -3.25 2.72 -7.56
CA LEU A 327 -4.42 3.59 -7.72
C LEU A 327 -4.99 3.41 -9.12
N ALA A 328 -6.22 2.92 -9.22
CA ALA A 328 -6.88 2.65 -10.50
C ALA A 328 -8.32 3.12 -10.49
N ARG A 329 -8.82 3.43 -11.69
CA ARG A 329 -10.23 3.69 -11.92
C ARG A 329 -10.88 2.41 -12.44
N ASP A 330 -12.02 2.04 -11.86
CA ASP A 330 -12.88 1.03 -12.44
C ASP A 330 -13.55 1.59 -13.72
N PRO A 331 -13.32 0.99 -14.90
CA PRO A 331 -13.87 1.50 -16.14
C PRO A 331 -15.40 1.41 -16.23
N ARG A 332 -16.06 0.63 -15.34
CA ARG A 332 -17.50 0.40 -15.37
C ARG A 332 -18.30 1.56 -14.79
N ASP A 333 -17.89 2.04 -13.61
CA ASP A 333 -18.61 3.05 -12.83
C ASP A 333 -17.76 4.29 -12.52
N GLY A 334 -16.46 4.26 -12.87
CA GLY A 334 -15.52 5.32 -12.57
C GLY A 334 -15.04 5.38 -11.13
N ALA A 335 -15.38 4.38 -10.30
CA ALA A 335 -14.94 4.32 -8.91
C ALA A 335 -13.42 4.26 -8.81
N LEU A 336 -12.88 4.96 -7.81
CA LEU A 336 -11.46 4.95 -7.52
C LEU A 336 -11.16 3.78 -6.58
N TRP A 337 -10.14 3.01 -6.89
CA TRP A 337 -9.64 1.91 -6.08
C TRP A 337 -8.16 2.12 -5.78
N GLU A 338 -7.72 1.66 -4.62
CA GLU A 338 -6.41 1.95 -4.08
C GLU A 338 -5.88 0.73 -3.31
N THR A 339 -4.58 0.50 -3.38
CA THR A 339 -3.89 -0.47 -2.54
C THR A 339 -2.78 0.20 -1.76
N GLU A 340 -2.66 -0.09 -0.47
CA GLU A 340 -1.61 0.46 0.38
C GLU A 340 -0.86 -0.61 1.16
N HIS A 341 0.40 -0.29 1.44
CA HIS A 341 1.19 -1.06 2.39
C HIS A 341 0.74 -0.78 3.82
N GLY A 342 0.43 -1.86 4.54
CA GLY A 342 0.40 -1.86 5.99
C GLY A 342 1.80 -1.79 6.60
N PRO A 343 1.90 -1.78 7.94
CA PRO A 343 3.17 -1.91 8.66
C PRO A 343 3.70 -3.36 8.57
N ARG A 344 3.77 -4.12 9.68
CA ARG A 344 4.03 -5.56 9.64
C ARG A 344 2.70 -6.29 9.54
N GLY A 345 2.26 -6.58 8.31
CA GLY A 345 0.88 -7.01 8.04
C GLY A 345 -0.04 -5.84 7.73
N GLY A 346 -1.29 -6.14 7.36
CA GLY A 346 -2.34 -5.15 7.14
C GLY A 346 -2.17 -4.35 5.85
N ASP A 347 -1.69 -4.96 4.76
CA ASP A 347 -1.88 -4.35 3.44
C ASP A 347 -3.36 -4.34 3.10
N GLU A 348 -3.83 -3.35 2.36
CA GLU A 348 -5.25 -3.14 2.11
C GLU A 348 -5.56 -2.94 0.63
N LEU A 349 -6.79 -3.31 0.24
CA LEU A 349 -7.45 -2.86 -0.98
C LEU A 349 -8.68 -2.05 -0.56
N ASN A 350 -8.74 -0.80 -1.00
CA ASN A 350 -9.77 0.17 -0.66
C ASN A 350 -10.54 0.62 -1.90
N ARG A 351 -11.85 0.83 -1.76
CA ARG A 351 -12.65 1.63 -2.70
C ARG A 351 -12.71 3.06 -2.17
N ILE A 352 -12.06 3.98 -2.88
CA ILE A 352 -11.83 5.36 -2.44
C ILE A 352 -13.01 6.28 -2.78
N GLU A 353 -13.57 6.92 -1.76
CA GLU A 353 -14.70 7.83 -1.85
C GLU A 353 -14.39 9.20 -1.24
N GLY A 354 -14.97 10.25 -1.82
CA GLY A 354 -14.76 11.63 -1.38
C GLY A 354 -15.25 11.87 0.05
N GLY A 355 -14.40 12.47 0.87
CA GLY A 355 -14.70 12.86 2.25
C GLY A 355 -14.59 11.73 3.27
N LYS A 356 -14.27 10.50 2.83
CA LYS A 356 -14.16 9.33 3.70
C LYS A 356 -12.78 9.19 4.34
N ASN A 357 -12.77 8.56 5.51
CA ASN A 357 -11.60 8.30 6.34
C ASN A 357 -11.33 6.80 6.41
N TYR A 358 -10.16 6.38 5.92
CA TYR A 358 -9.72 4.97 5.84
C TYR A 358 -8.99 4.51 7.11
N GLY A 359 -8.94 5.38 8.12
CA GLY A 359 -8.72 4.95 9.50
C GLY A 359 -7.27 4.88 9.95
N TRP A 360 -6.26 4.85 9.08
CA TRP A 360 -4.86 4.85 9.54
C TRP A 360 -4.51 6.13 10.34
N PRO A 361 -3.83 6.04 11.50
CA PRO A 361 -3.47 4.84 12.26
C PRO A 361 -4.46 4.48 13.39
N LEU A 362 -5.64 5.10 13.43
CA LEU A 362 -6.69 4.85 14.44
C LEU A 362 -7.17 3.40 14.44
N VAL A 363 -7.17 2.75 13.27
CA VAL A 363 -7.39 1.32 13.10
C VAL A 363 -6.32 0.77 12.17
N THR A 364 -5.95 -0.50 12.37
CA THR A 364 -5.09 -1.24 11.44
C THR A 364 -5.18 -2.74 11.68
N LEU A 365 -4.99 -3.51 10.62
CA LEU A 365 -4.90 -4.98 10.65
C LEU A 365 -3.45 -5.48 10.76
N GLY A 366 -2.49 -4.56 10.95
CA GLY A 366 -1.08 -4.83 11.13
C GLY A 366 -0.56 -4.46 12.52
N MET A 367 0.71 -4.74 12.75
CA MET A 367 1.43 -4.36 13.98
C MET A 367 2.73 -3.62 13.64
N ASN A 368 3.38 -3.05 14.64
CA ASN A 368 4.71 -2.49 14.47
C ASN A 368 5.71 -3.59 14.08
N TYR A 369 6.79 -3.20 13.41
CA TYR A 369 7.85 -4.15 13.04
C TYR A 369 8.52 -4.79 14.25
N ASP A 370 8.52 -4.10 15.40
CA ASP A 370 8.98 -4.60 16.71
C ASP A 370 7.93 -5.49 17.43
N GLY A 371 6.86 -5.89 16.75
CA GLY A 371 5.85 -6.80 17.29
C GLY A 371 4.82 -6.15 18.23
N THR A 372 4.96 -4.88 18.56
CA THR A 372 4.00 -4.16 19.42
C THR A 372 2.76 -3.71 18.64
N PRO A 373 1.59 -3.58 19.27
CA PRO A 373 0.39 -3.07 18.59
C PRO A 373 0.52 -1.59 18.19
N ILE A 374 -0.23 -1.20 17.16
CA ILE A 374 -0.35 0.20 16.69
C ILE A 374 -1.70 0.80 17.10
N ALA A 375 -2.77 0.04 16.91
CA ALA A 375 -4.14 0.43 17.27
C ALA A 375 -4.75 -0.63 18.19
N ASP A 376 -5.76 -0.21 18.96
CA ASP A 376 -6.58 -1.10 19.79
C ASP A 376 -7.72 -1.78 19.03
N LYS A 377 -7.98 -1.33 17.80
CA LYS A 377 -9.11 -1.77 16.98
C LYS A 377 -8.69 -1.99 15.53
N THR A 378 -9.43 -2.88 14.87
CA THR A 378 -9.33 -3.14 13.43
C THR A 378 -10.45 -2.44 12.63
N GLU A 379 -11.48 -1.93 13.30
CA GLU A 379 -12.58 -1.15 12.73
C GLU A 379 -13.18 -0.19 13.76
N ALA A 380 -13.80 0.90 13.30
CA ALA A 380 -14.48 1.85 14.18
C ALA A 380 -15.59 2.64 13.46
N PRO A 381 -16.65 3.08 14.18
CA PRO A 381 -17.71 3.90 13.60
C PRO A 381 -17.16 5.18 12.94
N GLY A 382 -17.63 5.47 11.73
CA GLY A 382 -17.21 6.63 10.96
C GLY A 382 -15.91 6.45 10.16
N LEU A 383 -15.25 5.30 10.29
CA LEU A 383 -14.13 4.90 9.45
C LEU A 383 -14.61 3.90 8.39
N VAL A 384 -13.92 3.86 7.25
CA VAL A 384 -14.19 2.92 6.17
C VAL A 384 -13.21 1.76 6.28
N SER A 385 -13.74 0.55 6.45
CA SER A 385 -12.94 -0.68 6.43
C SER A 385 -12.52 -1.03 4.99
N PRO A 386 -11.36 -1.69 4.82
CA PRO A 386 -10.93 -2.12 3.49
C PRO A 386 -11.84 -3.21 2.91
N ILE A 387 -11.86 -3.31 1.59
CA ILE A 387 -12.60 -4.35 0.87
C ILE A 387 -11.98 -5.73 1.13
N THR A 388 -10.66 -5.77 1.22
CA THR A 388 -9.89 -6.93 1.70
C THR A 388 -8.53 -6.47 2.22
N HIS A 389 -7.87 -7.34 2.99
CA HIS A 389 -6.55 -7.10 3.54
C HIS A 389 -5.63 -8.33 3.43
N TRP A 390 -4.33 -8.10 3.58
CA TRP A 390 -3.33 -9.15 3.66
C TRP A 390 -2.52 -9.05 4.96
N THR A 391 -2.78 -10.01 5.86
CA THR A 391 -1.99 -10.25 7.07
C THR A 391 -1.52 -11.71 7.10
N PRO A 392 -0.22 -11.99 6.82
CA PRO A 392 0.87 -11.03 6.64
C PRO A 392 0.81 -10.24 5.33
N SER A 393 1.52 -9.11 5.33
CA SER A 393 1.62 -8.18 4.19
C SER A 393 2.29 -8.89 3.00
N ILE A 394 1.72 -8.70 1.82
CA ILE A 394 2.31 -9.16 0.55
C ILE A 394 3.12 -8.05 -0.13
N ALA A 395 3.22 -6.88 0.51
CA ALA A 395 3.68 -5.62 -0.06
C ALA A 395 2.99 -5.36 -1.41
N VAL A 396 1.67 -5.14 -1.35
CA VAL A 396 0.83 -4.80 -2.52
C VAL A 396 1.43 -3.64 -3.31
N SER A 397 1.39 -3.73 -4.64
CA SER A 397 1.86 -2.68 -5.53
C SER A 397 0.70 -2.15 -6.38
N GLU A 398 0.93 -1.91 -7.67
CA GLU A 398 -0.08 -1.41 -8.58
C GLU A 398 -1.28 -2.35 -8.67
N ILE A 399 -2.43 -1.74 -8.95
CA ILE A 399 -3.65 -2.41 -9.37
C ILE A 399 -4.11 -1.91 -10.73
N GLU A 400 -4.78 -2.77 -11.50
CA GLU A 400 -5.30 -2.42 -12.82
C GLU A 400 -6.58 -3.22 -13.08
N PHE A 401 -7.67 -2.52 -13.40
CA PHE A 401 -8.84 -3.18 -13.97
C PHE A 401 -8.58 -3.50 -15.43
N TYR A 402 -8.71 -4.76 -15.80
CA TYR A 402 -8.47 -5.13 -17.19
C TYR A 402 -9.60 -4.65 -18.11
N ALA A 403 -9.27 -3.73 -19.01
CA ALA A 403 -10.21 -3.14 -19.97
C ALA A 403 -9.94 -3.57 -21.42
N GLY A 404 -9.05 -4.53 -21.64
CA GLY A 404 -8.67 -5.01 -22.97
C GLY A 404 -9.63 -6.07 -23.51
N GLU A 405 -9.49 -6.37 -24.81
CA GLU A 405 -10.35 -7.33 -25.52
C GLU A 405 -9.65 -8.68 -25.78
N LYS A 406 -8.35 -8.81 -25.47
CA LYS A 406 -7.58 -10.04 -25.73
C LYS A 406 -7.86 -11.16 -24.75
N PHE A 407 -8.33 -10.82 -23.55
CA PHE A 407 -8.66 -11.76 -22.48
C PHE A 407 -10.11 -11.57 -22.02
N PRO A 408 -11.12 -11.96 -22.81
CA PRO A 408 -12.52 -11.62 -22.55
C PRO A 408 -13.02 -12.03 -21.16
N ARG A 409 -12.54 -13.17 -20.63
CA ARG A 409 -12.91 -13.69 -19.30
C ARG A 409 -12.22 -12.98 -18.13
N TRP A 410 -11.29 -12.07 -18.40
CA TRP A 410 -10.68 -11.20 -17.38
C TRP A 410 -11.23 -9.78 -17.41
N ARG A 411 -12.13 -9.46 -18.35
CA ARG A 411 -12.65 -8.10 -18.53
C ARG A 411 -13.31 -7.60 -17.25
N HIS A 412 -12.92 -6.41 -16.81
CA HIS A 412 -13.32 -5.73 -15.58
C HIS A 412 -12.94 -6.42 -14.27
N GLN A 413 -12.10 -7.46 -14.32
CA GLN A 413 -11.50 -8.02 -13.11
C GLN A 413 -10.27 -7.20 -12.71
N LEU A 414 -9.98 -7.20 -11.41
CA LEU A 414 -8.90 -6.41 -10.85
C LEU A 414 -7.64 -7.26 -10.76
N PHE A 415 -6.55 -6.78 -11.35
CA PHE A 415 -5.23 -7.37 -11.14
C PHE A 415 -4.48 -6.63 -10.05
N VAL A 416 -3.79 -7.38 -9.18
CA VAL A 416 -3.04 -6.83 -8.05
C VAL A 416 -1.62 -7.36 -8.06
N GLY A 417 -0.65 -6.46 -8.02
CA GLY A 417 0.76 -6.79 -7.91
C GLY A 417 1.20 -6.97 -6.46
N SER A 418 2.21 -7.81 -6.26
CA SER A 418 2.87 -7.99 -4.97
C SER A 418 4.39 -7.95 -5.12
N LEU A 419 5.00 -7.17 -4.24
CA LEU A 419 6.45 -7.04 -4.16
C LEU A 419 7.05 -8.13 -3.28
N ALA A 420 6.59 -8.28 -2.04
CA ALA A 420 7.24 -9.17 -1.07
C ALA A 420 7.02 -10.64 -1.43
N THR A 421 5.85 -11.00 -1.95
CA THR A 421 5.53 -12.37 -2.33
C THR A 421 5.67 -12.66 -3.83
N GLN A 422 6.04 -11.64 -4.62
CA GLN A 422 6.22 -11.76 -6.08
C GLN A 422 4.99 -12.32 -6.80
N LYS A 423 3.78 -12.06 -6.30
CA LYS A 423 2.53 -12.56 -6.86
C LYS A 423 1.93 -11.55 -7.85
N PHE A 424 1.36 -12.08 -8.93
CA PHE A 424 0.42 -11.38 -9.78
C PHE A 424 -0.96 -12.03 -9.59
N LEU A 425 -1.85 -11.30 -8.93
CA LEU A 425 -3.15 -11.81 -8.50
C LEU A 425 -4.27 -11.29 -9.40
N ARG A 426 -5.31 -12.09 -9.55
CA ARG A 426 -6.59 -11.70 -10.16
C ARG A 426 -7.67 -11.78 -9.11
N LEU A 427 -8.44 -10.71 -8.96
CA LEU A 427 -9.57 -10.60 -8.06
C LEU A 427 -10.86 -10.42 -8.85
N VAL A 428 -11.87 -11.20 -8.48
CA VAL A 428 -13.24 -11.00 -8.97
C VAL A 428 -14.01 -10.20 -7.92
N ILE A 429 -14.58 -9.08 -8.36
CA ILE A 429 -15.30 -8.15 -7.51
C ILE A 429 -16.76 -8.10 -7.96
N GLU A 430 -17.65 -8.52 -7.07
CA GLU A 430 -19.11 -8.52 -7.27
C GLU A 430 -19.75 -7.81 -6.08
N ASP A 431 -20.63 -6.84 -6.37
CA ASP A 431 -21.34 -6.03 -5.36
C ASP A 431 -20.42 -5.45 -4.27
N GLY A 432 -19.24 -4.98 -4.69
CA GLY A 432 -18.24 -4.38 -3.80
C GLY A 432 -17.52 -5.37 -2.88
N ARG A 433 -17.59 -6.69 -3.14
CA ARG A 433 -16.90 -7.73 -2.37
C ARG A 433 -16.01 -8.57 -3.27
N ILE A 434 -14.91 -9.07 -2.71
CA ILE A 434 -14.09 -10.08 -3.38
C ILE A 434 -14.81 -11.42 -3.30
N THR A 435 -15.27 -11.93 -4.43
CA THR A 435 -15.89 -13.27 -4.51
C THR A 435 -14.90 -14.34 -4.92
N HIS A 436 -13.77 -13.95 -5.52
CA HIS A 436 -12.71 -14.88 -5.89
C HIS A 436 -11.32 -14.25 -5.95
N THR A 437 -10.29 -15.04 -5.68
CA THR A 437 -8.88 -14.66 -5.80
C THR A 437 -8.09 -15.79 -6.45
N GLU A 438 -7.36 -15.47 -7.50
CA GLU A 438 -6.47 -16.38 -8.20
C GLU A 438 -5.03 -15.83 -8.18
N GLU A 439 -4.06 -16.71 -7.91
CA GLU A 439 -2.66 -16.45 -8.19
C GLU A 439 -2.36 -16.83 -9.65
N VAL A 440 -2.29 -15.85 -10.53
CA VAL A 440 -2.05 -16.08 -11.97
C VAL A 440 -0.62 -16.55 -12.20
N PHE A 441 0.35 -15.86 -11.60
CA PHE A 441 1.72 -16.36 -11.52
C PHE A 441 2.43 -15.82 -10.27
N LYS A 442 3.54 -16.47 -9.90
CA LYS A 442 4.40 -16.00 -8.82
C LYS A 442 5.88 -16.27 -9.08
N ASN A 443 6.74 -15.64 -8.27
CA ASN A 443 8.18 -15.93 -8.17
C ASN A 443 9.03 -15.59 -9.41
N HIS A 444 8.50 -14.82 -10.36
CA HIS A 444 9.22 -14.42 -11.57
C HIS A 444 9.80 -13.00 -11.51
N GLY A 445 9.79 -12.40 -10.33
CA GLY A 445 10.10 -10.99 -10.09
C GLY A 445 9.03 -10.31 -9.25
N ARG A 446 9.44 -9.28 -8.52
CA ARG A 446 8.56 -8.45 -7.68
C ARG A 446 7.69 -7.60 -8.61
N VAL A 447 6.37 -7.81 -8.60
CA VAL A 447 5.45 -7.11 -9.48
C VAL A 447 5.32 -5.67 -9.01
N ARG A 448 5.72 -4.70 -9.83
CA ARG A 448 5.77 -3.27 -9.45
C ARG A 448 4.67 -2.43 -10.09
N ASP A 449 4.36 -2.67 -11.35
CA ASP A 449 3.36 -1.93 -12.12
C ASP A 449 2.62 -2.84 -13.07
N ILE A 450 1.33 -2.55 -13.31
CA ILE A 450 0.44 -3.30 -14.19
C ILE A 450 -0.29 -2.29 -15.08
N LYS A 451 -0.32 -2.53 -16.38
CA LYS A 451 -1.09 -1.71 -17.33
C LYS A 451 -1.77 -2.53 -18.39
N THR A 452 -3.00 -2.19 -18.72
CA THR A 452 -3.65 -2.64 -19.95
C THR A 452 -3.07 -1.87 -21.13
N GLY A 453 -2.43 -2.58 -22.06
CA GLY A 453 -1.91 -2.01 -23.30
C GLY A 453 -3.04 -1.62 -24.26
N ARG A 454 -2.76 -0.66 -25.15
CA ARG A 454 -3.69 -0.26 -26.23
C ARG A 454 -4.00 -1.39 -27.23
N ASP A 455 -3.13 -2.38 -27.30
CA ASP A 455 -3.30 -3.62 -28.06
C ASP A 455 -4.16 -4.68 -27.34
N GLY A 456 -4.60 -4.37 -26.11
CA GLY A 456 -5.43 -5.21 -25.27
C GLY A 456 -4.65 -6.25 -24.46
N PHE A 457 -3.33 -6.28 -24.48
CA PHE A 457 -2.54 -7.16 -23.61
C PHE A 457 -2.37 -6.57 -22.21
N ILE A 458 -1.95 -7.40 -21.25
CA ILE A 458 -1.59 -6.94 -19.89
C ILE A 458 -0.07 -6.84 -19.82
N TYR A 459 0.44 -5.68 -19.48
CA TYR A 459 1.86 -5.42 -19.28
C TYR A 459 2.18 -5.40 -17.80
N VAL A 460 3.30 -6.00 -17.42
CA VAL A 460 3.74 -6.11 -16.04
C VAL A 460 5.21 -5.68 -15.93
N ALA A 461 5.48 -4.72 -15.06
CA ALA A 461 6.83 -4.33 -14.68
C ALA A 461 7.32 -5.20 -13.52
N LEU A 462 8.47 -5.84 -13.70
CA LEU A 462 9.09 -6.74 -12.74
C LEU A 462 10.40 -6.13 -12.22
N GLU A 463 10.45 -5.89 -10.91
CA GLU A 463 11.65 -5.57 -10.15
C GLU A 463 12.34 -6.89 -9.78
N LEU A 464 13.54 -7.14 -10.30
CA LEU A 464 14.27 -8.39 -10.08
C LEU A 464 15.27 -8.27 -8.93
N ILE A 465 15.46 -9.36 -8.19
CA ILE A 465 16.40 -9.42 -7.07
C ILE A 465 17.82 -9.52 -7.63
N GLY A 466 18.62 -8.47 -7.38
CA GLY A 466 20.04 -8.41 -7.73
C GLY A 466 20.31 -8.36 -9.24
N LYS A 467 19.29 -8.06 -10.05
CA LYS A 467 19.38 -7.98 -11.51
C LYS A 467 18.60 -6.77 -12.03
N PRO A 468 18.92 -6.25 -13.23
CA PRO A 468 18.07 -5.27 -13.89
C PRO A 468 16.64 -5.79 -14.04
N GLY A 469 15.65 -4.95 -13.73
CA GLY A 469 14.24 -5.19 -14.00
C GLY A 469 13.90 -5.37 -15.48
N LYS A 470 12.67 -5.83 -15.71
CA LYS A 470 12.13 -6.07 -17.05
C LYS A 470 10.65 -5.71 -17.12
N ILE A 471 10.16 -5.53 -18.34
CA ILE A 471 8.74 -5.46 -18.65
C ILE A 471 8.38 -6.68 -19.47
N VAL A 472 7.32 -7.36 -19.04
CA VAL A 472 6.71 -8.49 -19.74
C VAL A 472 5.29 -8.14 -20.13
N ARG A 473 4.73 -8.89 -21.08
CA ARG A 473 3.31 -8.85 -21.39
C ARG A 473 2.70 -10.24 -21.39
N LEU A 474 1.43 -10.33 -21.02
CA LEU A 474 0.62 -11.52 -21.15
C LEU A 474 -0.11 -11.45 -22.49
N VAL A 475 0.02 -12.50 -23.29
CA VAL A 475 -0.71 -12.69 -24.56
C VAL A 475 -1.56 -13.95 -24.49
N PRO A 476 -2.70 -14.05 -25.21
CA PRO A 476 -3.51 -15.27 -25.23
C PRO A 476 -2.72 -16.49 -25.71
N GLY A 477 -2.92 -17.63 -25.03
CA GLY A 477 -2.51 -18.93 -25.56
C GLY A 477 -3.50 -19.38 -26.64
N GLU A 478 -3.03 -20.03 -27.72
CA GLU A 478 -3.93 -20.45 -28.78
C GLU A 478 -4.92 -21.54 -28.29
N PRO A 479 -6.18 -21.54 -28.75
CA PRO A 479 -7.13 -22.60 -28.42
C PRO A 479 -6.61 -23.97 -28.90
N GLY A 480 -6.14 -24.80 -27.98
CA GLY A 480 -5.65 -26.16 -28.27
C GLY A 480 -4.21 -26.44 -27.85
N GLU A 481 -3.41 -25.41 -27.53
CA GLU A 481 -2.12 -25.60 -26.85
C GLU A 481 -2.38 -25.99 -25.40
N ARG A 482 -2.33 -27.30 -25.09
CA ARG A 482 -2.34 -27.77 -23.71
C ARG A 482 -1.07 -27.25 -23.02
N PRO A 483 -1.14 -26.81 -21.76
CA PRO A 483 0.06 -26.50 -20.99
C PRO A 483 1.00 -27.71 -21.06
N GLY A 484 2.27 -27.45 -21.40
CA GLY A 484 3.28 -28.49 -21.56
C GLY A 484 3.37 -29.31 -20.27
N GLY A 485 2.90 -30.54 -20.32
CA GLY A 485 2.95 -31.46 -19.19
C GLY A 485 4.40 -31.69 -18.77
N ARG A 486 4.68 -31.52 -17.48
CA ARG A 486 5.78 -32.21 -16.82
C ARG A 486 5.20 -33.22 -15.85
#